data_AF-A0A821M1S8-F1
#
_entry.id   AF-A0A821M1S8-F1
#
_cell.length_a   1.000
_cell.length_b   1.000
_cell.length_c   1.000
_cell.angle_alpha   90.00
_cell.angle_beta   90.00
_cell.angle_gamma   90.00
#
_symmetry.space_group_name_H-M   'P 1'
#
loop_
_entity.id
_entity.type
_entity.pdbx_description
1 polymer ?
#
loop_
_entity_poly.entity_id
_entity_poly.type
_entity_poly.pdbx_seq_one_letter_code
_entity_poly.pdbx_strand_id
1 'polypeptide(L)'
;MSDLEASSEQSNSLIKLTGNQENTILNKQFPIDRTDICNRGIGIYVGISMTMHCLCPPSYYGDRCQFQSQLVSLILQFSRMCETNCQEAFGIIITLIDQDNIIHDHEEITYT
;
A
#
# COMPACT_ATOMS: atom_id res chain seq x y z
N MET A 1 -47.53 -14.49 -31.82
CA MET A 1 -46.56 -14.36 -32.92
C MET A 1 -45.29 -13.79 -32.30
N SER A 2 -44.43 -14.63 -31.70
CA SER A 2 -43.37 -15.42 -32.37
C SER A 2 -42.39 -14.52 -33.12
N ASP A 3 -41.07 -14.62 -33.07
CA ASP A 3 -40.02 -15.29 -32.29
C ASP A 3 -38.74 -14.69 -32.91
N LEU A 4 -37.62 -14.60 -32.18
CA LEU A 4 -36.31 -15.07 -32.63
C LEU A 4 -35.20 -14.66 -31.65
N GLU A 5 -34.43 -15.69 -31.33
CA GLU A 5 -33.41 -15.83 -30.31
C GLU A 5 -32.09 -15.15 -30.67
N ALA A 6 -31.31 -14.83 -29.63
CA ALA A 6 -29.85 -14.83 -29.72
C ALA A 6 -29.26 -15.57 -28.51
N SER A 7 -28.44 -16.56 -28.83
CA SER A 7 -27.91 -17.65 -28.01
C SER A 7 -26.79 -17.22 -27.04
N SER A 8 -26.82 -17.83 -25.84
CA SER A 8 -25.74 -18.38 -24.98
C SER A 8 -24.32 -17.78 -25.03
N GLU A 9 -23.57 -17.63 -23.93
CA GLU A 9 -23.18 -18.70 -23.01
C GLU A 9 -22.83 -18.14 -21.61
N GLN A 10 -23.42 -18.75 -20.58
CA GLN A 10 -23.08 -18.57 -19.17
C GLN A 10 -22.14 -19.71 -18.75
N SER A 11 -20.91 -19.39 -18.33
CA SER A 11 -20.06 -20.36 -17.63
C SER A 11 -20.21 -20.20 -16.12
N ASN A 12 -21.12 -20.99 -15.55
CA ASN A 12 -21.11 -21.34 -14.12
C ASN A 12 -20.46 -22.70 -13.97
N SER A 13 -19.39 -22.83 -13.17
CA SER A 13 -18.92 -24.14 -12.71
C SER A 13 -19.03 -24.24 -11.19
N LEU A 14 -20.04 -24.99 -10.75
CA LEU A 14 -20.18 -25.51 -9.39
C LEU A 14 -19.15 -26.62 -9.18
N ILE A 15 -18.30 -26.51 -8.16
CA ILE A 15 -17.41 -27.60 -7.77
C ILE A 15 -18.19 -28.55 -6.83
N LYS A 16 -18.56 -29.73 -7.35
CA LYS A 16 -18.98 -30.88 -6.53
C LYS A 16 -17.75 -31.52 -5.90
N LEU A 17 -17.72 -31.59 -4.57
CA LEU A 17 -16.70 -32.34 -3.83
C LEU A 17 -17.21 -33.77 -3.60
N THR A 18 -16.69 -34.72 -4.37
CA THR A 18 -16.69 -36.14 -4.01
C THR A 18 -15.28 -36.65 -4.21
N GLY A 19 -14.62 -37.00 -3.11
CA GLY A 19 -13.23 -37.46 -3.11
C GLY A 19 -13.08 -38.86 -3.70
N ASN A 20 -11.94 -39.12 -4.33
CA ASN A 20 -11.02 -40.18 -3.93
C ASN A 20 -9.66 -40.06 -4.65
N GLN A 21 -8.63 -40.13 -3.82
CA GLN A 21 -7.20 -40.37 -4.03
C GLN A 21 -6.62 -40.30 -5.45
N GLU A 22 -5.79 -39.28 -5.71
CA GLU A 22 -4.54 -39.46 -6.44
C GLU A 22 -3.44 -38.60 -5.79
N ASN A 23 -2.26 -39.18 -5.64
CA ASN A 23 -1.03 -38.46 -5.31
C ASN A 23 -0.63 -37.57 -6.49
N THR A 24 -1.43 -36.56 -6.79
CA THR A 24 -0.97 -35.47 -7.63
C THR A 24 -0.14 -34.60 -6.69
N ILE A 25 1.13 -34.40 -7.03
CA ILE A 25 1.86 -33.21 -6.60
C ILE A 25 0.98 -32.06 -7.05
N LEU A 26 0.05 -31.63 -6.20
CA LEU A 26 -0.75 -30.46 -6.45
C LEU A 26 0.23 -29.34 -6.20
N ASN A 27 0.97 -29.03 -7.26
CA ASN A 27 1.42 -27.70 -7.61
C ASN A 27 0.20 -26.81 -7.43
N LYS A 28 -0.11 -26.46 -6.18
CA LYS A 28 -0.88 -25.29 -5.86
C LYS A 28 0.03 -24.18 -6.30
N GLN A 29 0.01 -23.92 -7.61
CA GLN A 29 0.26 -22.61 -8.13
C GLN A 29 -0.72 -21.76 -7.34
N PHE A 30 -0.25 -21.15 -6.25
CA PHE A 30 -0.89 -19.98 -5.73
C PHE A 30 -1.11 -19.13 -6.99
N PRO A 31 -2.35 -18.76 -7.32
CA PRO A 31 -2.57 -17.91 -8.47
C PRO A 31 -1.97 -16.55 -8.12
N ILE A 32 -0.66 -16.43 -8.34
CA ILE A 32 0.08 -15.17 -8.46
C ILE A 32 -0.36 -14.62 -9.82
N ASP A 33 -1.64 -14.35 -9.95
CA ASP A 33 -2.24 -13.94 -11.21
C ASP A 33 -3.43 -13.05 -10.89
N ARG A 34 -3.11 -11.80 -10.51
CA ARG A 34 -3.44 -10.58 -11.24
C ARG A 34 -2.57 -9.46 -10.70
N THR A 35 -1.54 -9.05 -11.44
CA THR A 35 -0.73 -7.87 -11.14
C THR A 35 -1.58 -6.60 -10.96
N ASP A 36 -2.80 -6.60 -11.48
CA ASP A 36 -3.66 -5.43 -11.51
C ASP A 36 -4.46 -5.22 -10.22
N ILE A 37 -4.66 -6.25 -9.39
CA ILE A 37 -5.49 -6.11 -8.18
C ILE A 37 -4.73 -5.36 -7.10
N CYS A 38 -3.47 -5.72 -6.83
CA CYS A 38 -2.69 -5.11 -5.76
C CYS A 38 -1.71 -4.03 -6.25
N ASN A 39 -1.86 -3.52 -7.49
CA ASN A 39 -0.98 -2.54 -8.13
C ASN A 39 0.52 -2.89 -7.99
N ARG A 40 1.14 -2.44 -6.89
CA ARG A 40 2.57 -2.61 -6.58
C ARG A 40 2.85 -3.54 -5.39
N GLY A 41 1.82 -4.18 -4.85
CA GLY A 41 1.87 -5.12 -3.73
C GLY A 41 1.59 -6.57 -4.15
N ILE A 42 1.47 -7.44 -3.15
CA ILE A 42 1.27 -8.87 -3.33
C ILE A 42 -0.10 -9.26 -2.76
N GLY A 43 -0.94 -9.90 -3.58
CA GLY A 43 -2.23 -10.43 -3.14
C GLY A 43 -2.06 -11.73 -2.34
N ILE A 44 -2.69 -11.80 -1.18
CA ILE A 44 -2.76 -12.98 -0.32
C ILE A 44 -4.21 -13.31 0.01
N TYR A 45 -4.51 -14.59 0.26
CA TYR A 45 -5.83 -15.02 0.73
C TYR A 45 -5.73 -15.43 2.19
N VAL A 46 -6.56 -14.86 3.05
CA VAL A 46 -6.52 -15.04 4.51
C VAL A 46 -7.84 -15.60 5.00
N GLY A 47 -7.76 -16.52 5.97
CA GLY A 47 -8.92 -17.10 6.65
C GLY A 47 -9.64 -18.21 5.89
N ILE A 48 -10.66 -18.78 6.53
CA ILE A 48 -11.46 -19.91 6.01
C ILE A 48 -12.29 -19.48 4.80
N SER A 49 -12.73 -18.22 4.77
CA SER A 49 -13.47 -17.63 3.65
C SER A 49 -12.59 -17.33 2.43
N MET A 50 -11.27 -17.53 2.51
CA MET A 50 -10.32 -17.13 1.47
C MET A 50 -10.53 -15.68 1.03
N THR A 51 -10.53 -14.74 1.99
CA THR A 51 -10.66 -13.32 1.68
C THR A 51 -9.34 -12.79 1.15
N MET A 52 -9.38 -12.08 0.01
CA MET A 52 -8.19 -11.51 -0.61
C MET A 52 -7.79 -10.19 0.06
N HIS A 53 -6.52 -10.06 0.40
CA HIS A 53 -5.89 -8.85 0.93
C HIS A 53 -4.59 -8.56 0.18
N CYS A 54 -4.22 -7.28 0.09
CA CYS A 54 -2.93 -6.89 -0.47
C CYS A 54 -1.92 -6.60 0.64
N LEU A 55 -0.73 -7.20 0.54
CA LEU A 55 0.45 -6.80 1.29
C LEU A 55 1.19 -5.71 0.50
N CYS A 56 1.24 -4.50 1.05
CA CYS A 56 1.88 -3.38 0.39
C CYS A 56 3.36 -3.23 0.80
N PRO A 57 4.26 -2.86 -0.13
CA PRO A 57 5.62 -2.45 0.23
C PRO A 57 5.59 -1.14 1.04
N PRO A 58 6.64 -0.80 1.82
CA PRO A 58 6.65 0.35 2.72
C PRO A 58 6.31 1.71 2.09
N SER A 59 6.56 1.87 0.79
CA SER A 59 6.30 3.12 0.06
C SER A 59 4.89 3.23 -0.52
N TYR A 60 4.01 2.24 -0.32
CA TYR A 60 2.64 2.26 -0.83
C TYR A 60 1.63 1.80 0.21
N TYR A 61 0.41 2.36 0.17
CA TYR A 61 -0.66 2.04 1.12
C TYR A 61 -2.04 2.05 0.46
N GLY A 62 -3.05 1.68 1.25
CA GLY A 62 -4.43 1.44 0.82
C GLY A 62 -4.70 -0.03 0.52
N ASP A 63 -5.99 -0.39 0.43
CA ASP A 63 -6.45 -1.78 0.27
C ASP A 63 -5.89 -2.48 -0.97
N ARG A 64 -5.48 -1.71 -1.98
CA ARG A 64 -4.90 -2.18 -3.24
C ARG A 64 -3.51 -1.60 -3.50
N CYS A 65 -2.85 -1.03 -2.50
CA CYS A 65 -1.55 -0.35 -2.64
C CYS A 65 -1.55 0.74 -3.74
N GLN A 66 -2.65 1.48 -3.85
CA GLN A 66 -2.86 2.49 -4.89
C GLN A 66 -2.23 3.85 -4.57
N PHE A 67 -1.94 4.12 -3.30
CA PHE A 67 -1.39 5.40 -2.86
C PHE A 67 0.09 5.27 -2.58
N GLN A 68 0.89 6.14 -3.19
CA GLN A 68 2.32 6.23 -2.90
C GLN A 68 2.53 7.10 -1.66
N SER A 69 3.29 6.60 -0.70
CA SER A 69 3.82 7.43 0.38
C SER A 69 4.88 8.37 -0.21
N GLN A 70 4.63 9.67 -0.11
CA GLN A 70 5.65 10.69 -0.38
C GLN A 70 6.45 10.89 0.91
N LEU A 71 7.54 10.13 1.03
CA LEU A 71 8.48 10.34 2.13
C LEU A 71 9.38 11.52 1.78
N VAL A 72 9.28 12.61 2.54
CA VAL A 72 10.18 13.75 2.46
C VAL A 72 11.22 13.58 3.56
N SER A 73 12.48 13.40 3.19
CA SER A 73 13.59 13.32 4.14
C SER A 73 14.33 14.66 4.17
N LEU A 74 14.41 15.25 5.36
CA LEU A 74 15.12 16.50 5.60
C LEU A 74 16.30 16.23 6.53
N ILE A 75 17.51 16.53 6.05
CA ILE A 75 18.73 16.46 6.86
C ILE A 75 19.25 17.88 7.02
N LEU A 76 19.31 18.37 8.26
CA LEU A 76 19.76 19.72 8.58
C LEU A 76 21.12 19.68 9.27
N GLN A 77 22.09 20.42 8.74
CA GLN A 77 23.38 20.64 9.38
C GLN A 77 23.50 22.10 9.81
N PHE A 78 23.64 22.33 11.11
CA PHE A 78 23.79 23.66 11.67
C PHE A 78 25.22 23.86 12.19
N SER A 79 25.93 24.82 11.62
CA SER A 79 27.20 25.31 12.14
C SER A 79 26.98 26.67 12.79
N ARG A 80 27.24 26.75 14.11
CA ARG A 80 27.22 28.04 14.82
C ARG A 80 28.47 28.82 14.42
N MET A 81 28.30 29.97 13.75
CA MET A 81 29.40 30.93 13.57
C MET A 81 29.43 31.86 14.78
N CYS A 82 30.43 31.68 15.65
CA CYS A 82 30.53 32.38 16.92
C CYS A 82 31.98 32.78 17.20
N GLU A 83 32.25 34.07 17.33
CA GLU A 83 33.60 34.60 17.61
C GLU A 83 33.85 34.91 19.09
N THR A 84 32.88 35.47 19.85
CA THR A 84 32.97 35.59 21.32
C THR A 84 31.58 35.63 21.99
N ASN A 85 31.41 34.88 23.09
CA ASN A 85 30.28 34.93 24.03
C ASN A 85 28.86 34.63 23.48
N CYS A 86 28.70 33.50 22.78
CA CYS A 86 27.39 33.05 22.29
C CYS A 86 26.52 32.42 23.38
N GLN A 87 25.71 33.24 24.04
CA GLN A 87 24.56 32.82 24.87
C GLN A 87 23.26 33.27 24.20
N GLU A 88 23.01 32.80 22.98
CA GLU A 88 21.73 33.01 22.32
C GLU A 88 21.06 31.65 22.11
N ALA A 89 19.88 31.50 22.74
CA ALA A 89 19.01 30.37 22.50
C ALA A 89 18.29 30.57 21.17
N PHE A 90 18.20 29.52 20.36
CA PHE A 90 17.46 29.55 19.10
C PHE A 90 16.55 28.32 18.96
N GLY A 91 15.36 28.53 18.40
CA GLY A 91 14.41 27.48 18.05
C GLY A 91 14.31 27.34 16.53
N ILE A 92 14.29 26.11 16.04
CA ILE A 92 14.04 25.77 14.65
C ILE A 92 12.67 25.11 14.58
N ILE A 93 11.77 25.67 13.78
CA ILE A 93 10.46 25.09 13.51
C ILE A 93 10.47 24.57 12.07
N ILE A 94 10.20 23.28 11.92
CA ILE A 94 10.12 22.58 10.63
C ILE A 94 8.65 22.24 10.41
N THR A 95 8.10 22.59 9.25
CA THR A 95 6.71 22.28 8.90
C THR A 95 6.62 21.72 7.49
N LEU A 96 5.80 20.68 7.32
CA LEU A 96 5.45 20.15 6.00
C LEU A 96 4.09 20.73 5.62
N ILE A 97 4.07 21.62 4.63
CA ILE A 97 2.88 22.36 4.20
C ILE A 97 2.60 22.02 2.72
N ASP A 98 1.32 21.87 2.36
CA ASP A 98 0.90 21.68 0.97
C ASP A 98 0.52 22.99 0.24
N GLN A 99 0.03 22.86 -1.00
CA GLN A 99 -0.37 24.00 -1.85
C GLN A 99 -1.58 24.77 -1.33
N ASP A 100 -2.39 24.13 -0.48
CA ASP A 100 -3.59 24.70 0.14
C ASP A 100 -3.29 25.28 1.53
N ASN A 101 -2.01 25.35 1.93
CA ASN A 101 -1.52 25.74 3.25
C ASN A 101 -1.94 24.82 4.39
N ILE A 102 -2.23 23.54 4.11
CA ILE A 102 -2.52 22.54 5.14
C ILE A 102 -1.20 22.01 5.71
N ILE A 103 -1.08 22.03 7.03
CA ILE A 103 0.08 21.46 7.75
C ILE A 103 -0.13 19.95 7.86
N HIS A 104 0.74 19.18 7.23
CA HIS A 104 0.77 17.73 7.29
C HIS A 104 1.64 17.22 8.45
N ASP A 105 2.67 17.98 8.82
CA ASP A 105 3.58 17.64 9.91
C ASP A 105 4.30 18.88 10.49
N HIS A 106 4.75 18.80 11.75
CA HIS A 106 5.51 19.85 12.42
C HIS A 106 6.50 19.31 13.46
N GLU A 107 7.67 19.93 13.54
CA GLU A 107 8.71 19.63 14.53
C GLU A 107 9.36 20.93 15.03
N GLU A 108 9.66 21.00 16.33
CA GLU A 108 10.34 22.13 16.95
C GLU A 108 11.61 21.66 17.67
N ILE A 109 12.75 22.27 17.33
CA ILE A 109 14.07 21.96 17.88
C ILE A 109 14.60 23.20 18.58
N THR A 110 14.71 23.17 19.90
CA THR A 110 15.27 24.27 20.69
C THR A 110 16.73 24.00 21.07
N TYR A 111 17.59 24.98 20.84
CA TYR A 111 18.98 25.02 21.30
C TYR A 111 19.13 26.09 22.37
N THR A 112 19.60 25.68 23.55
CA THR A 112 19.87 26.54 24.71
C THR A 112 21.37 26.66 24.97
#